data_AF-A0A3R5WMZ9-F1
#
_entry.id   AF-A0A3R5WMZ9-F1
#
_cell.length_a   1.000
_cell.length_b   1.000
_cell.length_c   1.000
_cell.angle_alpha   90.00
_cell.angle_beta   90.00
_cell.angle_gamma   90.00
#
_symmetry.space_group_name_H-M   'P 1'
#
loop_
_entity.id
_entity.type
_entity.pdbx_description
1 polymer ?
#
loop_
_entity_poly.entity_id
_entity_poly.type
_entity_poly.pdbx_seq_one_letter_code
_entity_poly.pdbx_strand_id
1 'polypeptide(L)' 'MIELENVSMTYPGGIEALKNVNINIEKGEFVFIVG' A
#
# COMPACT_ATOMS: atom_id res chain seq x y z
N MET A 1 6.05 10.19 8.39
CA MET A 1 6.69 9.69 7.17
C MET A 1 6.51 8.19 7.16
N ILE A 2 5.56 7.75 6.33
CA ILE A 2 5.36 6.36 5.94
C ILE A 2 5.50 6.35 4.43
N GLU A 3 6.33 5.47 3.91
CA GLU A 3 6.59 5.34 2.47
C GLU A 3 6.47 3.87 2.07
N LEU A 4 5.65 3.62 1.06
CA LEU A 4 5.51 2.34 0.38
C LEU A 4 5.83 2.58 -1.09
N GLU A 5 6.88 1.95 -1.59
CA GLU A 5 7.30 2.05 -2.99
C GLU A 5 7.11 0.71 -3.70
N ASN A 6 6.39 0.76 -4.82
CA ASN A 6 6.15 -0.38 -5.72
C ASN A 6 5.72 -1.67 -5.01
N VAL A 7 4.94 -1.54 -3.94
CA VAL A 7 4.56 -2.67 -3.09
C VAL A 7 3.58 -3.56 -3.82
N SER A 8 3.97 -4.81 -3.99
CA SER A 8 3.12 -5.87 -4.55
C SER A 8 3.07 -7.03 -3.57
N MET A 9 1.89 -7.64 -3.44
CA MET A 9 1.67 -8.75 -2.53
C MET A 9 0.77 -9.78 -3.19
N THR A 10 1.21 -11.03 -3.16
CA THR A 10 0.46 -12.17 -3.70
C THR A 10 0.34 -13.21 -2.60
N TYR A 11 -0.88 -13.61 -2.28
CA TYR A 11 -1.10 -14.68 -1.31
C TYR A 11 -0.63 -16.04 -1.87
N PRO A 12 -0.23 -16.98 -1.00
CA PRO A 12 -0.07 -18.38 -1.40
C PRO A 12 -1.39 -18.87 -2.06
N GLY A 13 -1.32 -19.23 -3.34
CA GLY A 13 -2.51 -19.49 -4.18
C GLY A 13 -2.64 -18.56 -5.39
N GLY A 14 -1.78 -17.55 -5.52
CA GLY A 14 -1.65 -16.75 -6.73
C GLY A 14 -2.59 -15.55 -6.82
N ILE A 15 -3.35 -15.25 -5.76
CA ILE A 15 -4.22 -14.08 -5.71
C ILE A 15 -3.38 -12.84 -5.41
N GLU A 16 -3.34 -11.91 -6.37
CA GLU A 16 -2.68 -10.61 -6.25
C GLU A 16 -3.52 -9.67 -5.35
N ALA A 17 -3.04 -9.45 -4.13
CA ALA A 17 -3.71 -8.63 -3.11
C ALA A 17 -3.33 -7.14 -3.23
N LEU A 18 -2.07 -6.86 -3.57
CA LEU A 18 -1.57 -5.51 -3.86
C LEU A 18 -0.82 -5.57 -5.19
N LYS A 19 -1.10 -4.62 -6.07
CA LYS A 19 -0.47 -4.52 -7.39
C LYS A 19 0.22 -3.18 -7.54
N ASN A 20 1.55 -3.18 -7.36
CA ASN A 20 2.41 -2.01 -7.56
C ASN A 20 1.91 -0.73 -6.85
N VAL A 21 1.58 -0.84 -5.56
CA VAL A 21 1.02 0.24 -4.77
C VAL A 21 2.13 1.18 -4.28
N ASN A 22 1.90 2.48 -4.47
CA ASN A 22 2.79 3.55 -4.02
C ASN A 22 2.03 4.48 -3.08
N ILE A 23 2.50 4.67 -1.84
CA ILE A 23 1.89 5.53 -0.83
C ILE A 23 2.99 6.33 -0.14
N ASN A 24 2.84 7.65 -0.10
CA ASN A 24 3.61 8.53 0.77
C ASN A 24 2.67 9.22 1.75
N ILE A 25 2.98 9.18 3.05
CA ILE A 25 2.25 9.87 4.11
C ILE A 25 3.23 10.68 4.96
N GLU A 26 3.07 12.00 4.91
CA GLU A 26 3.92 12.95 5.60
C GLU A 26 3.55 13.10 7.08
N LYS A 27 4.46 13.69 7.86
CA LYS A 27 4.21 13.93 9.29
C LYS A 27 3.06 14.92 9.46
N GLY A 28 2.00 14.49 10.15
CA GLY A 28 0.83 15.32 10.44
C GLY A 28 -0.35 15.09 9.49
N GLU A 29 -0.18 14.28 8.45
CA GLU A 29 -1.28 13.83 7.61
C GLU A 29 -2.13 12.79 8.33
N PHE A 30 -3.44 12.84 8.06
CA PHE A 30 -4.43 11.92 8.62
C PHE A 30 -5.21 11.28 7.48
N VAL A 31 -4.95 9.98 7.24
CA VAL A 31 -5.40 9.27 6.05
C VAL A 31 -6.36 8.15 6.44
N PHE A 32 -7.46 8.03 5.69
CA PHE A 32 -8.36 6.88 5.73
C PHE A 32 -8.18 6.04 4.48
N ILE A 33 -8.16 4.71 4.65
CA ILE A 33 -8.26 3.76 3.56
C ILE A 33 -9.70 3.26 3.52
N VAL A 34 -10.35 3.37 2.37
CA VAL A 34 -11.74 2.96 2.15
C VAL A 34 -11.84 2.14 0.87
N GLY A 35 -12.74 1.17 0.87
CA GLY A 35 -12.88 0.17 -0.19
C GLY A 35 -13.19 -1.20 0.37
#